data_AF-A0AAQ3UU82-F1
#
_entry.id   AF-A0AAQ3UU82-F1
#
_cell.length_a   1.000
_cell.length_b   1.000
_cell.length_c   1.000
_cell.angle_alpha   90.00
_cell.angle_beta   90.00
_cell.angle_gamma   90.00
#
_symmetry.space_group_name_H-M   'P 1'
#
loop_
_entity.id
_entity.type
_entity.pdbx_description
1 polymer ?
#
loop_
_entity_poly.entity_id
_entity_poly.type
_entity_poly.pdbx_seq_one_letter_code
_entity_poly.pdbx_strand_id
1 'polypeptide(L)'
;MFVGLQGSGKTKYADLHRRRGFRPALVCADTFRAGAVDQLKQNAAKAKVPLYGSYTETDPAKIAVEGVERFRREKWCDLIIVDTSGRHRQEAALFEEMRQVSEAVNPDLVVFVMDASIGQAAFDQALAFRQSVPVGAVIVTKMDGHAKGGGALSAVAATKSPIISIGTGEHIPDLEEFRVEAFVNRLLDLGNLPELIKRITEAMPPPDNNGDDIIGKLAGGGAFTLRVMYEMFQNLQSMGPLGQIMSMIPGFGAQFMMEKGKEREGQAKMKRYMTIMDSQAYITPRLLSWGSLLP
;
A
#
# COMPACT_ATOMS: atom_id res chain seq x y z
N MET A 1 4.97 6.32 -17.60
CA MET A 1 5.53 7.53 -16.94
C MET A 1 5.61 7.28 -15.45
N PHE A 2 6.72 7.66 -14.80
CA PHE A 2 6.96 7.40 -13.37
C PHE A 2 6.99 8.69 -12.55
N VAL A 3 6.05 8.85 -11.63
CA VAL A 3 5.91 10.01 -10.73
C VAL A 3 6.11 9.60 -9.27
N GLY A 4 6.37 10.56 -8.37
CA GLY A 4 6.49 10.31 -6.93
C GLY A 4 7.89 10.49 -6.39
N LEU A 5 8.19 9.85 -5.25
CA LEU A 5 9.45 10.06 -4.53
C LEU A 5 10.66 9.64 -5.37
N GLN A 6 11.73 10.42 -5.21
CA GLN A 6 13.00 10.22 -5.90
C GLN A 6 13.70 8.96 -5.37
N GLY A 7 13.97 8.00 -6.25
CA GLY A 7 14.57 6.73 -5.85
C GLY A 7 14.58 5.69 -6.97
N SER A 8 15.40 4.66 -6.77
CA SER A 8 15.87 3.66 -7.73
C SER A 8 14.80 2.80 -8.42
N GLY A 9 13.51 2.92 -8.07
CA GLY A 9 12.44 2.07 -8.60
C GLY A 9 12.33 2.04 -10.13
N LYS A 10 12.70 3.12 -10.82
CA LYS A 10 12.53 3.30 -12.27
C LYS A 10 13.52 2.48 -13.08
N THR A 11 14.81 2.55 -12.73
CA THR A 11 15.85 1.73 -13.38
C THR A 11 15.68 0.26 -13.01
N LYS A 12 15.24 -0.04 -11.78
CA LYS A 12 14.92 -1.41 -11.37
C LYS A 12 13.76 -2.00 -12.17
N TYR A 13 12.72 -1.20 -12.44
CA TYR A 13 11.59 -1.61 -13.27
C TYR A 13 12.03 -1.91 -14.71
N ALA A 14 12.90 -1.07 -15.28
CA ALA A 14 13.51 -1.34 -16.57
C ALA A 14 14.27 -2.68 -16.56
N ASP A 15 15.13 -2.91 -15.57
CA ASP A 15 15.89 -4.16 -15.47
C ASP A 15 15.01 -5.40 -15.27
N LEU A 16 13.97 -5.31 -14.44
CA LEU A 16 13.00 -6.38 -14.22
C LEU A 16 12.34 -6.81 -15.54
N HIS A 17 11.88 -5.84 -16.34
CA HIS A 17 11.27 -6.13 -17.64
C HIS A 17 12.28 -6.59 -18.69
N ARG A 18 13.51 -6.06 -18.68
CA ARG A 18 14.61 -6.57 -19.52
C ARG A 18 14.90 -8.05 -19.27
N ARG A 19 14.96 -8.46 -18.00
CA ARG A 19 15.13 -9.88 -17.60
C ARG A 19 13.99 -10.78 -18.07
N ARG A 20 12.82 -10.21 -18.37
CA ARG A 20 11.63 -10.90 -18.89
C ARG A 20 11.51 -10.89 -20.41
N GLY A 21 12.52 -10.39 -21.12
CA GLY A 21 12.55 -10.37 -22.58
C GLY A 21 11.98 -9.11 -23.23
N PHE A 22 11.53 -8.12 -22.44
CA PHE A 22 11.20 -6.81 -22.98
C PHE A 22 12.45 -6.04 -23.35
N ARG A 23 12.31 -5.05 -24.23
CA ARG A 23 13.36 -4.10 -24.61
C ARG A 23 13.03 -2.72 -24.07
N PRO A 24 13.37 -2.44 -22.80
CA PRO A 24 13.09 -1.17 -22.17
C PRO A 24 14.07 -0.08 -22.64
N ALA A 25 13.59 1.16 -22.59
CA ALA A 25 14.41 2.36 -22.72
C ALA A 25 13.98 3.40 -21.66
N LEU A 26 14.93 4.22 -21.23
CA LEU A 26 14.73 5.25 -20.21
C LEU A 26 14.78 6.64 -20.86
N VAL A 27 13.93 7.55 -20.37
CA VAL A 27 13.93 8.97 -20.74
C VAL A 27 14.05 9.78 -19.44
N CYS A 28 15.10 10.57 -19.28
CA CYS A 28 15.30 11.43 -18.11
C CYS A 28 14.67 12.80 -18.36
N ALA A 29 13.51 13.06 -17.75
CA ALA A 29 12.84 14.37 -17.75
C ALA A 29 12.98 15.09 -16.38
N ASP A 30 13.92 14.67 -15.52
CA ASP A 30 14.28 15.41 -14.29
C ASP A 30 15.32 16.49 -14.63
N THR A 31 14.83 17.70 -14.93
CA THR A 31 15.66 18.87 -15.24
C THR A 31 16.05 19.67 -14.00
N PHE A 32 15.46 19.37 -12.83
CA PHE A 32 15.62 20.14 -11.61
C PHE A 32 16.80 19.69 -10.76
N ARG A 33 17.03 18.38 -10.66
CA ARG A 33 18.11 17.88 -9.81
C ARG A 33 19.43 17.89 -10.58
N ALA A 34 20.42 18.59 -10.00
CA ALA A 34 21.80 18.56 -10.47
C ALA A 34 22.32 17.11 -10.56
N GLY A 35 22.82 16.71 -11.74
CA GLY A 35 23.34 15.38 -12.00
C GLY A 35 22.28 14.27 -12.10
N ALA A 36 20.98 14.60 -12.25
CA ALA A 36 19.94 13.59 -12.42
C ALA A 36 20.18 12.71 -13.66
N VAL A 37 20.51 13.35 -14.79
CA VAL A 37 20.85 12.66 -16.05
C VAL A 37 22.04 11.74 -15.86
N ASP A 38 23.12 12.21 -15.21
CA ASP A 38 24.32 11.41 -14.97
C ASP A 38 24.07 10.23 -14.03
N GLN A 39 23.29 10.43 -12.97
CA GLN A 39 22.90 9.34 -12.08
C GLN A 39 22.07 8.29 -12.83
N LEU A 40 21.07 8.72 -13.62
CA LEU A 40 20.25 7.79 -14.38
C LEU A 40 21.09 7.07 -15.45
N LYS A 41 22.06 7.77 -16.08
CA LYS A 41 22.99 7.20 -17.05
C LYS A 41 23.87 6.11 -16.45
N GLN A 42 24.40 6.32 -15.25
CA GLN A 42 25.17 5.30 -14.54
C GLN A 42 24.31 4.06 -14.22
N ASN A 43 23.08 4.27 -13.75
CA ASN A 43 22.17 3.17 -13.43
C ASN A 43 21.72 2.42 -14.70
N ALA A 44 21.40 3.14 -15.76
CA ALA A 44 21.02 2.60 -17.06
C ALA A 44 22.16 1.77 -17.67
N ALA A 45 23.41 2.24 -17.58
CA ALA A 45 24.59 1.50 -18.02
C ALA A 45 24.75 0.17 -17.25
N LYS A 46 24.60 0.19 -15.91
CA LYS A 46 24.64 -1.02 -15.08
C LYS A 46 23.51 -2.01 -15.44
N ALA A 47 22.31 -1.48 -15.71
CA ALA A 47 21.15 -2.28 -16.13
C ALA A 47 21.20 -2.71 -17.62
N LYS A 48 22.17 -2.22 -18.41
CA LYS A 48 22.24 -2.39 -19.87
C LYS A 48 20.96 -1.93 -20.58
N VAL A 49 20.41 -0.80 -20.15
CA VAL A 49 19.19 -0.19 -20.68
C VAL A 49 19.57 1.13 -21.38
N PRO A 50 19.15 1.36 -22.62
CA PRO A 50 19.38 2.63 -23.29
C PRO A 50 18.68 3.80 -22.61
N LEU A 51 19.31 4.97 -22.65
CA LEU A 51 18.86 6.19 -22.00
C LEU A 51 18.86 7.34 -23.00
N TYR A 52 17.80 8.15 -22.96
CA TYR A 52 17.76 9.48 -23.52
C TYR A 52 17.66 10.51 -22.38
N GLY A 53 18.38 11.62 -22.51
CA GLY A 53 18.34 12.75 -21.59
C GLY A 53 19.08 13.94 -22.20
N SER A 54 18.73 15.15 -21.79
CA SER A 54 19.34 16.38 -22.27
C SER A 54 20.09 17.10 -21.16
N TYR A 55 21.27 17.65 -21.49
CA TYR A 55 22.06 18.48 -20.58
C TYR A 55 21.81 19.98 -20.79
N THR A 56 21.13 20.35 -21.87
CA THR A 56 20.95 21.74 -22.31
C THR A 56 19.49 22.19 -22.35
N GLU A 57 18.58 21.26 -22.62
CA GLU A 57 17.14 21.54 -22.58
C GLU A 57 16.69 21.58 -21.11
N THR A 58 15.86 22.56 -20.78
CA THR A 58 15.36 22.79 -19.42
C THR A 58 13.87 22.47 -19.29
N ASP A 59 13.16 22.37 -20.42
CA ASP A 59 11.76 21.98 -20.49
C ASP A 59 11.61 20.44 -20.41
N PRO A 60 11.07 19.89 -19.31
CA PRO A 60 10.92 18.46 -19.13
C PRO A 60 9.91 17.83 -20.10
N ALA A 61 8.89 18.59 -20.56
CA ALA A 61 7.91 18.09 -21.51
C ALA A 61 8.56 17.88 -22.89
N LYS A 62 9.41 18.81 -23.34
CA LYS A 62 10.18 18.65 -24.59
C LYS A 62 11.11 17.45 -24.53
N ILE A 63 11.88 17.30 -23.45
CA ILE A 63 12.81 16.17 -23.29
C ILE A 63 12.05 14.85 -23.30
N ALA A 64 10.89 14.80 -22.63
CA ALA A 64 10.06 13.61 -22.59
C ALA A 64 9.52 13.23 -23.98
N VAL A 65 8.99 14.21 -24.73
CA VAL A 65 8.47 14.00 -26.10
C VAL A 65 9.58 13.55 -27.03
N GLU A 66 10.71 14.27 -27.08
CA GLU A 66 11.82 13.93 -27.97
C GLU A 66 12.40 12.54 -27.67
N GLY A 67 12.54 12.19 -26.39
CA GLY A 67 13.01 10.87 -25.98
C GLY A 67 12.04 9.75 -26.37
N VAL A 68 10.74 9.95 -26.16
CA VAL A 68 9.71 8.97 -26.54
C VAL A 68 9.64 8.80 -28.05
N GLU A 69 9.64 9.90 -28.81
CA GLU A 69 9.62 9.85 -30.27
C GLU A 69 10.87 9.19 -30.85
N ARG A 70 12.04 9.45 -30.27
CA ARG A 70 13.29 8.79 -30.67
C ARG A 70 13.14 7.27 -30.53
N PHE A 71 12.76 6.77 -29.35
CA PHE A 71 12.64 5.33 -29.13
C PHE A 71 11.51 4.68 -29.94
N ARG A 72 10.41 5.41 -30.19
CA ARG A 72 9.36 4.95 -31.13
C ARG A 72 9.88 4.81 -32.56
N ARG A 73 10.72 5.73 -33.03
CA ARG A 73 11.33 5.69 -34.37
C ARG A 73 12.32 4.55 -34.53
N GLU A 74 13.08 4.23 -33.47
CA GLU A 74 14.07 3.16 -33.49
C GLU A 74 13.44 1.74 -33.58
N LYS A 75 12.12 1.59 -33.32
CA LYS A 75 11.30 0.36 -33.49
C LYS A 75 11.80 -0.92 -32.80
N TRP A 76 12.83 -0.83 -31.96
CA TRP A 76 13.33 -1.94 -31.15
C TRP A 76 12.90 -1.85 -29.68
N CYS A 77 12.29 -0.75 -29.24
CA CYS A 77 11.78 -0.61 -27.87
C CYS A 77 10.30 -0.99 -27.79
N ASP A 78 9.96 -1.79 -26.79
CA ASP A 78 8.57 -2.17 -26.45
C ASP A 78 8.14 -1.65 -25.08
N LEU A 79 9.05 -1.01 -24.33
CA LEU A 79 8.75 -0.35 -23.07
C LEU A 79 9.56 0.95 -22.95
N ILE A 80 8.88 2.09 -22.89
CA ILE A 80 9.54 3.40 -22.70
C ILE A 80 9.18 3.93 -21.31
N ILE A 81 10.19 4.17 -20.50
CA ILE A 81 10.05 4.61 -19.11
C ILE A 81 10.52 6.06 -19.01
N VAL A 82 9.56 6.97 -18.89
CA VAL A 82 9.82 8.39 -18.62
C VAL A 82 9.97 8.62 -17.12
N ASP A 83 11.14 9.09 -16.71
CA ASP A 83 11.51 9.49 -15.36
C ASP A 83 11.28 10.99 -15.17
N THR A 84 10.31 11.37 -14.34
CA THR A 84 10.08 12.78 -13.99
C THR A 84 10.77 13.17 -12.68
N SER A 85 10.95 14.49 -12.52
CA SER A 85 11.37 15.08 -11.26
C SER A 85 10.45 14.67 -10.11
N GLY A 86 11.04 14.44 -8.93
CA GLY A 86 10.31 14.10 -7.70
C GLY A 86 10.27 15.24 -6.68
N ARG A 87 10.84 16.41 -7.02
CA ARG A 87 10.96 17.58 -6.14
C ARG A 87 10.93 18.86 -6.97
N HIS A 88 10.04 19.78 -6.60
CA HIS A 88 10.11 21.19 -6.96
C HIS A 88 10.09 22.02 -5.67
N ARG A 89 10.60 23.26 -5.68
CA ARG A 89 10.57 24.15 -4.50
C ARG A 89 9.14 24.56 -4.10
N GLN A 90 8.18 24.38 -4.99
CA GLN A 90 6.76 24.69 -4.82
C GLN A 90 5.94 23.51 -5.36
N GLU A 91 5.08 22.93 -4.54
CA GLU A 91 4.30 21.74 -4.89
C GLU A 91 3.36 21.98 -6.09
N ALA A 92 2.72 23.14 -6.17
CA ALA A 92 1.79 23.46 -7.27
C ALA A 92 2.47 23.46 -8.65
N ALA A 93 3.69 24.00 -8.74
CA ALA A 93 4.46 24.01 -9.98
C ALA A 93 4.89 22.60 -10.42
N LEU A 94 5.23 21.72 -9.45
CA LEU A 94 5.54 20.32 -9.74
C LEU A 94 4.36 19.60 -10.39
N PHE A 95 3.16 19.77 -9.83
CA PHE A 95 1.96 19.10 -10.34
C PHE A 95 1.57 19.59 -11.74
N GLU A 96 1.71 20.88 -12.01
CA GLU A 96 1.46 21.41 -13.35
C GLU A 96 2.48 20.93 -14.38
N GLU A 97 3.77 20.88 -14.03
CA GLU A 97 4.81 20.31 -14.89
C GLU A 97 4.53 18.84 -15.20
N MET A 98 4.19 18.04 -14.18
CA MET A 98 3.83 16.63 -14.39
C MET A 98 2.60 16.48 -15.28
N ARG A 99 1.61 17.36 -15.14
CA ARG A 99 0.42 17.37 -16.02
C ARG A 99 0.81 17.66 -17.46
N GLN A 100 1.65 18.67 -17.69
CA GLN A 100 2.16 19.02 -19.02
C GLN A 100 2.95 17.87 -19.66
N VAL A 101 3.84 17.22 -18.92
CA VAL A 101 4.59 16.05 -19.40
C VAL A 101 3.64 14.89 -19.73
N SER A 102 2.65 14.64 -18.86
CA SER A 102 1.66 13.57 -19.08
C SER A 102 0.79 13.85 -20.32
N GLU A 103 0.34 15.08 -20.52
CA GLU A 103 -0.47 15.47 -21.69
C GLU A 103 0.35 15.40 -22.98
N ALA A 104 1.61 15.85 -22.95
CA ALA A 104 2.49 15.85 -24.12
C ALA A 104 2.91 14.44 -24.56
N VAL A 105 3.22 13.56 -23.60
CA VAL A 105 3.67 12.18 -23.90
C VAL A 105 2.50 11.23 -24.13
N ASN A 106 1.34 11.50 -23.53
CA ASN A 106 0.17 10.62 -23.48
C ASN A 106 0.55 9.17 -23.06
N PRO A 107 1.01 8.96 -21.81
CA PRO A 107 1.53 7.67 -21.36
C PRO A 107 0.42 6.62 -21.21
N ASP A 108 0.69 5.38 -21.61
CA ASP A 108 -0.24 4.25 -21.43
C ASP A 108 -0.49 3.92 -19.95
N LEU A 109 0.53 4.14 -19.12
CA LEU A 109 0.48 3.90 -17.68
C LEU A 109 1.28 4.96 -16.93
N VAL A 110 0.65 5.60 -15.94
CA VAL A 110 1.32 6.43 -14.94
C VAL A 110 1.51 5.62 -13.67
N VAL A 111 2.76 5.45 -13.25
CA VAL A 111 3.16 4.68 -12.07
C VAL A 111 3.57 5.64 -10.98
N PHE A 112 2.89 5.58 -9.84
CA PHE A 112 3.27 6.31 -8.63
C PHE A 112 4.25 5.48 -7.80
N VAL A 113 5.44 6.01 -7.58
CA VAL A 113 6.48 5.39 -6.75
C VAL A 113 6.45 6.01 -5.36
N MET A 114 6.27 5.17 -4.36
CA MET A 114 6.30 5.57 -2.96
C MET A 114 7.31 4.75 -2.17
N ASP A 115 7.67 5.26 -1.00
CA ASP A 115 8.53 4.62 -0.01
C ASP A 115 7.65 3.94 1.05
N ALA A 116 7.97 2.71 1.42
CA ALA A 116 7.25 1.95 2.44
C ALA A 116 7.25 2.64 3.82
N SER A 117 8.25 3.48 4.10
CA SER A 117 8.36 4.25 5.34
C SER A 117 7.40 5.43 5.44
N ILE A 118 6.74 5.82 4.34
CA ILE A 118 5.70 6.85 4.38
C ILE A 118 4.52 6.30 5.17
N GLY A 119 4.39 6.76 6.41
CA GLY A 119 3.33 6.37 7.33
C GLY A 119 2.01 7.06 7.00
N GLN A 120 1.55 7.92 7.90
CA GLN A 120 0.22 8.55 7.81
C GLN A 120 0.06 9.45 6.57
N ALA A 121 1.13 10.11 6.13
CA ALA A 121 1.11 11.03 4.99
C ALA A 121 0.93 10.34 3.61
N ALA A 122 0.98 9.00 3.56
CA ALA A 122 0.90 8.26 2.30
C ALA A 122 -0.43 8.48 1.58
N PHE A 123 -1.54 8.61 2.32
CA PHE A 123 -2.86 8.82 1.73
C PHE A 123 -2.94 10.16 1.01
N ASP A 124 -2.62 11.25 1.70
CA ASP A 124 -2.75 12.61 1.16
C ASP A 124 -1.80 12.84 -0.01
N GLN A 125 -0.57 12.32 0.08
CA GLN A 125 0.38 12.40 -1.01
C GLN A 125 -0.13 11.64 -2.24
N ALA A 126 -0.55 10.38 -2.08
CA ALA A 126 -1.06 9.58 -3.17
C ALA A 126 -2.33 10.18 -3.79
N LEU A 127 -3.19 10.81 -2.99
CA LEU A 127 -4.37 11.53 -3.45
C LEU A 127 -4.00 12.76 -4.29
N ALA A 128 -3.01 13.55 -3.87
CA ALA A 128 -2.54 14.72 -4.61
C ALA A 128 -1.99 14.35 -6.00
N PHE A 129 -1.20 13.26 -6.08
CA PHE A 129 -0.76 12.73 -7.37
C PHE A 129 -1.92 12.23 -8.23
N ARG A 130 -2.87 11.51 -7.64
CA ARG A 130 -4.04 10.98 -8.36
C ARG A 130 -4.93 12.07 -8.95
N GLN A 131 -5.06 13.19 -8.25
CA GLN A 131 -5.85 14.34 -8.69
C GLN A 131 -5.16 15.12 -9.82
N SER A 132 -3.82 15.08 -9.88
CA SER A 132 -3.05 15.84 -10.86
C SER A 132 -2.77 15.05 -12.14
N VAL A 133 -2.51 13.75 -12.04
CA VAL A 133 -2.23 12.87 -13.18
C VAL A 133 -2.96 11.53 -13.02
N PRO A 134 -3.34 10.86 -14.11
CA PRO A 134 -4.11 9.62 -14.06
C PRO A 134 -3.24 8.42 -13.62
N VAL A 135 -2.90 8.37 -12.33
CA VAL A 135 -2.14 7.27 -11.73
C VAL A 135 -2.87 5.95 -11.90
N GLY A 136 -2.28 5.02 -12.65
CA GLY A 136 -2.86 3.70 -12.95
C GLY A 136 -2.21 2.54 -12.20
N ALA A 137 -1.04 2.74 -11.60
CA ALA A 137 -0.36 1.72 -10.80
C ALA A 137 0.53 2.33 -9.70
N VAL A 138 0.85 1.53 -8.68
CA VAL A 138 1.72 1.91 -7.57
C VAL A 138 2.92 0.96 -7.47
N ILE A 139 4.10 1.50 -7.18
CA ILE A 139 5.29 0.75 -6.79
C ILE A 139 5.70 1.18 -5.39
N VAL A 140 5.96 0.21 -4.51
CA VAL A 140 6.35 0.46 -3.13
C VAL A 140 7.82 0.08 -2.96
N THR A 141 8.68 1.05 -2.68
CA THR A 141 10.12 0.85 -2.49
C THR A 141 10.49 0.74 -1.01
N LYS A 142 11.71 0.31 -0.72
CA LYS A 142 12.25 0.13 0.63
C LYS A 142 11.43 -0.82 1.51
N MET A 143 10.85 -1.83 0.88
CA MET A 143 10.16 -2.92 1.56
C MET A 143 11.17 -3.87 2.23
N ASP A 144 12.47 -3.69 2.17
CA ASP A 144 13.47 -4.46 2.94
C ASP A 144 13.61 -3.99 4.39
N GLY A 145 13.15 -2.78 4.72
CA GLY A 145 13.24 -2.23 6.06
C GLY A 145 12.20 -2.77 7.05
N HIS A 146 12.19 -2.16 8.25
CA HIS A 146 11.21 -2.42 9.31
C HIS A 146 9.80 -1.89 9.02
N ALA A 147 9.62 -1.17 7.91
CA ALA A 147 8.34 -0.66 7.50
C ALA A 147 7.39 -1.82 7.15
N LYS A 148 6.28 -1.93 7.87
CA LYS A 148 5.26 -2.98 7.65
C LYS A 148 4.45 -2.78 6.36
N GLY A 149 4.73 -1.73 5.58
CA GLY A 149 4.05 -1.46 4.31
C GLY A 149 2.65 -0.84 4.45
N GLY A 150 2.23 -0.41 5.65
CA GLY A 150 0.89 0.18 5.86
C GLY A 150 0.58 1.37 4.94
N GLY A 151 1.58 2.19 4.60
CA GLY A 151 1.43 3.29 3.63
C GLY A 151 0.99 2.82 2.24
N ALA A 152 1.37 1.61 1.82
CA ALA A 152 0.96 1.06 0.54
C ALA A 152 -0.57 0.85 0.47
N LEU A 153 -1.19 0.40 1.56
CA LEU A 153 -2.65 0.30 1.64
C LEU A 153 -3.32 1.66 1.53
N SER A 154 -2.76 2.68 2.19
CA SER A 154 -3.23 4.06 2.08
C SER A 154 -3.15 4.59 0.65
N ALA A 155 -2.05 4.31 -0.06
CA ALA A 155 -1.88 4.72 -1.45
C ALA A 155 -2.86 4.02 -2.39
N VAL A 156 -3.12 2.71 -2.21
CA VAL A 156 -4.16 1.99 -2.98
C VAL A 156 -5.54 2.56 -2.67
N ALA A 157 -5.83 2.86 -1.40
CA ALA A 157 -7.11 3.43 -1.00
C ALA A 157 -7.36 4.82 -1.61
N ALA A 158 -6.32 5.65 -1.73
CA ALA A 158 -6.38 6.98 -2.32
C ALA A 158 -6.41 6.96 -3.85
N THR A 159 -5.53 6.19 -4.50
CA THR A 159 -5.39 6.17 -5.97
C THR A 159 -6.44 5.32 -6.67
N LYS A 160 -6.97 4.29 -5.96
CA LYS A 160 -7.74 3.17 -6.52
C LYS A 160 -6.96 2.35 -7.55
N SER A 161 -5.63 2.37 -7.47
CA SER A 161 -4.73 1.74 -8.43
C SER A 161 -3.98 0.57 -7.77
N PRO A 162 -3.75 -0.54 -8.49
CA PRO A 162 -3.09 -1.70 -7.94
C PRO A 162 -1.60 -1.45 -7.68
N ILE A 163 -1.04 -2.16 -6.70
CA ILE A 163 0.42 -2.26 -6.54
C ILE A 163 0.92 -3.30 -7.54
N ILE A 164 1.89 -2.93 -8.38
CA ILE A 164 2.44 -3.82 -9.41
C ILE A 164 3.80 -4.40 -9.04
N SER A 165 4.58 -3.70 -8.20
CA SER A 165 5.92 -4.14 -7.80
C SER A 165 6.32 -3.61 -6.43
N ILE A 166 7.25 -4.33 -5.79
CA ILE A 166 7.86 -3.95 -4.52
C ILE A 166 9.38 -3.95 -4.63
N GLY A 167 10.03 -2.93 -4.08
CA GLY A 167 11.49 -2.85 -4.00
C GLY A 167 11.98 -3.41 -2.69
N THR A 168 12.79 -4.46 -2.74
CA THR A 168 13.26 -5.27 -1.59
C THR A 168 14.76 -5.09 -1.31
N GLY A 169 15.32 -3.94 -1.68
CA GLY A 169 16.73 -3.61 -1.45
C GLY A 169 17.16 -2.39 -2.23
N GLU A 170 18.47 -2.17 -2.34
CA GLU A 170 19.08 -1.03 -3.04
C GLU A 170 19.67 -1.40 -4.40
N HIS A 171 19.99 -2.68 -4.63
CA HIS A 171 20.58 -3.12 -5.89
C HIS A 171 19.55 -3.14 -7.02
N ILE A 172 20.03 -3.02 -8.26
CA ILE A 172 19.20 -3.05 -9.48
C ILE A 172 18.27 -4.29 -9.55
N PRO A 173 18.71 -5.51 -9.19
CA PRO A 173 17.83 -6.67 -9.26
C PRO A 173 16.73 -6.70 -8.20
N ASP A 174 16.82 -5.88 -7.14
CA ASP A 174 15.96 -5.90 -5.94
C ASP A 174 14.64 -5.16 -6.18
N LEU A 175 13.93 -5.56 -7.24
CA LEU A 175 12.55 -5.21 -7.50
C LEU A 175 11.81 -6.47 -7.93
N GLU A 176 10.76 -6.78 -7.20
CA GLU A 176 9.96 -7.98 -7.34
C GLU A 176 8.53 -7.61 -7.72
N GLU A 177 7.83 -8.55 -8.35
CA GLU A 177 6.39 -8.40 -8.55
C GLU A 177 5.65 -8.41 -7.22
N PHE A 178 4.61 -7.59 -7.17
CA PHE A 178 3.75 -7.56 -6.01
C PHE A 178 2.91 -8.85 -5.92
N ARG A 179 3.06 -9.59 -4.82
CA ARG A 179 2.22 -10.74 -4.47
C ARG A 179 1.42 -10.42 -3.21
N VAL A 180 0.09 -10.37 -3.36
CA VAL A 180 -0.84 -9.99 -2.28
C VAL A 180 -0.65 -10.88 -1.05
N GLU A 181 -0.59 -12.21 -1.23
CA GLU A 181 -0.43 -13.16 -0.13
C GLU A 181 0.83 -12.90 0.69
N ALA A 182 1.98 -12.73 0.02
CA ALA A 182 3.26 -12.46 0.68
C ALA A 182 3.23 -11.11 1.43
N PHE A 183 2.61 -10.10 0.83
CA PHE A 183 2.46 -8.78 1.43
C PHE A 183 1.56 -8.81 2.68
N VAL A 184 0.42 -9.49 2.60
CA VAL A 184 -0.52 -9.65 3.73
C VAL A 184 0.13 -10.44 4.86
N ASN A 185 0.82 -11.55 4.55
CA ASN A 185 1.54 -12.35 5.55
C ASN A 185 2.56 -11.51 6.32
N ARG A 186 3.28 -10.64 5.60
CA ARG A 186 4.25 -9.72 6.19
C ARG A 186 3.60 -8.60 7.01
N LEU A 187 2.52 -8.01 6.51
CA LEU A 187 1.80 -6.93 7.19
C LEU A 187 1.20 -7.41 8.52
N LEU A 188 0.59 -8.60 8.49
CA LEU A 188 -0.07 -9.24 9.62
C LEU A 188 0.91 -9.98 10.54
N ASP A 189 2.18 -10.12 10.14
CA ASP A 189 3.19 -10.88 10.88
C ASP A 189 2.69 -12.31 11.17
N LEU A 190 2.03 -12.95 10.19
CA LEU A 190 1.39 -14.27 10.34
C LEU A 190 2.39 -15.40 10.65
N GLY A 191 3.70 -15.13 10.64
CA GLY A 191 4.70 -16.01 11.25
C GLY A 191 4.48 -16.22 12.76
N ASN A 192 3.76 -15.31 13.42
CA ASN A 192 3.34 -15.41 14.81
C ASN A 192 1.84 -15.64 14.97
N LEU A 193 1.09 -16.06 13.94
CA LEU A 193 -0.32 -16.43 14.12
C LEU A 193 -0.50 -17.51 15.21
N PRO A 194 0.38 -18.54 15.31
CA PRO A 194 0.32 -19.48 16.43
C PRO A 194 0.58 -18.83 17.79
N GLU A 195 1.51 -17.88 17.87
CA GLU A 195 1.86 -17.16 19.10
C GLU A 195 0.76 -16.15 19.50
N LEU A 196 0.11 -15.51 18.52
CA LEU A 196 -1.04 -14.64 18.71
C LEU A 196 -2.26 -15.45 19.17
N ILE A 197 -2.53 -16.58 18.53
CA ILE A 197 -3.56 -17.53 18.96
C ILE A 197 -3.24 -18.02 20.38
N LYS A 198 -1.99 -18.41 20.65
CA LYS A 198 -1.55 -18.84 21.98
C LYS A 198 -1.73 -17.75 23.04
N ARG A 199 -1.34 -16.51 22.77
CA ARG A 199 -1.54 -15.36 23.69
C ARG A 199 -3.02 -15.03 23.88
N ILE A 200 -3.84 -15.17 22.85
CA ILE A 200 -5.30 -15.00 22.94
C ILE A 200 -5.91 -16.13 23.78
N THR A 201 -5.51 -17.38 23.56
CA THR A 201 -5.96 -18.56 24.32
C THR A 201 -5.48 -18.51 25.78
N GLU A 202 -4.27 -18.02 26.04
CA GLU A 202 -3.72 -17.85 27.41
C GLU A 202 -4.35 -16.67 28.15
N ALA A 203 -4.78 -15.63 27.43
CA ALA A 203 -5.49 -14.48 27.99
C ALA A 203 -7.00 -14.72 28.17
N MET A 204 -7.54 -15.83 27.64
CA MET A 204 -8.92 -16.26 27.84
C MET A 204 -8.98 -17.29 28.98
N PRO A 205 -9.93 -17.17 29.92
CA PRO A 205 -10.12 -18.18 30.96
C PRO A 205 -10.50 -19.53 30.34
N PRO A 206 -10.12 -20.67 30.97
CA PRO A 206 -10.50 -22.00 30.49
C PRO A 206 -12.02 -22.11 30.37
N PRO A 207 -12.52 -22.83 29.35
CA PRO A 207 -13.92 -22.75 28.94
C PRO A 207 -14.86 -23.36 29.99
N ASP A 208 -15.78 -22.54 30.51
CA ASP A 208 -17.03 -23.03 31.08
C ASP A 208 -18.00 -23.32 29.93
N ASN A 209 -17.99 -24.58 29.46
CA ASN A 209 -19.02 -25.39 28.79
C ASN A 209 -20.07 -24.78 27.83
N ASN A 210 -20.01 -23.52 27.39
CA ASN A 210 -21.02 -22.93 26.47
C ASN A 210 -20.46 -21.91 25.47
N GLY A 211 -19.14 -21.80 25.29
CA GLY A 211 -18.50 -20.79 24.42
C GLY A 211 -17.74 -21.31 23.20
N ASP A 212 -17.84 -22.61 22.91
CA ASP A 212 -16.93 -23.32 21.99
C ASP A 212 -17.37 -23.29 20.52
N ASP A 213 -17.09 -22.19 19.82
CA ASP A 213 -17.05 -22.26 18.35
C ASP A 213 -16.06 -21.27 17.70
N ILE A 214 -15.61 -20.25 18.43
CA ILE A 214 -14.74 -19.21 17.88
C ILE A 214 -13.27 -19.69 17.80
N ILE A 215 -12.79 -20.36 18.86
CA ILE A 215 -11.41 -20.87 18.92
C ILE A 215 -11.21 -22.01 17.92
N GLY A 216 -12.21 -22.89 17.75
CA GLY A 216 -12.19 -23.94 16.73
C GLY A 216 -12.17 -23.39 15.29
N LYS A 217 -12.96 -22.34 15.02
CA LYS A 217 -13.00 -21.68 13.69
C LYS A 217 -11.73 -20.91 13.35
N LEU A 218 -11.05 -20.32 14.34
CA LEU A 218 -9.75 -19.64 14.20
C LEU A 218 -8.58 -20.63 14.08
N ALA A 219 -8.57 -21.70 14.88
CA ALA A 219 -7.52 -22.71 14.87
C ALA A 219 -7.60 -23.63 13.63
N GLY A 220 -8.79 -23.83 13.04
CA GLY A 220 -9.00 -24.64 11.85
C GLY A 220 -8.59 -23.98 10.51
N GLY A 221 -7.95 -22.82 10.52
CA GLY A 221 -7.53 -22.11 9.32
C GLY A 221 -8.64 -21.31 8.61
N GLY A 222 -9.76 -21.05 9.28
CA GLY A 222 -10.82 -20.19 8.76
C GLY A 222 -10.36 -18.74 8.66
N ALA A 223 -10.63 -18.09 7.52
CA ALA A 223 -10.31 -16.68 7.33
C ALA A 223 -10.91 -15.80 8.44
N PHE A 224 -10.12 -14.86 8.97
CA PHE A 224 -10.61 -13.86 9.91
C PHE A 224 -11.65 -12.99 9.20
N THR A 225 -12.94 -13.18 9.50
CA THR A 225 -14.04 -12.45 8.88
C THR A 225 -14.67 -11.46 9.85
N LEU A 226 -15.35 -10.43 9.32
CA LEU A 226 -16.12 -9.47 10.10
C LEU A 226 -17.16 -10.16 11.01
N ARG A 227 -17.68 -11.32 10.59
CA ARG A 227 -18.62 -12.12 11.36
C ARG A 227 -17.97 -12.74 12.61
N VAL A 228 -16.74 -13.24 12.50
CA VAL A 228 -15.97 -13.76 13.64
C VAL A 228 -15.68 -12.63 14.64
N MET A 229 -15.32 -11.44 14.14
CA MET A 229 -15.09 -10.26 15.00
C MET A 229 -16.38 -9.81 15.72
N TYR A 230 -17.54 -9.91 15.07
CA TYR A 230 -18.83 -9.62 15.67
C TYR A 230 -19.19 -10.59 16.80
N GLU A 231 -19.01 -11.89 16.59
CA GLU A 231 -19.24 -12.93 17.61
C GLU A 231 -18.31 -12.73 18.83
N MET A 232 -17.05 -12.32 18.60
CA MET A 232 -16.13 -11.96 19.69
C MET A 232 -16.63 -10.74 20.51
N PHE A 233 -17.16 -9.71 19.83
CA PHE A 233 -17.69 -8.53 20.52
C PHE A 233 -18.99 -8.81 21.28
N GLN A 234 -19.87 -9.68 20.77
CA GLN A 234 -21.05 -10.14 21.51
C GLN A 234 -20.66 -10.90 22.78
N ASN A 235 -19.69 -11.82 22.69
CA ASN A 235 -19.23 -12.59 23.85
C ASN A 235 -18.57 -11.70 24.92
N LEU A 236 -17.84 -10.65 24.49
CA LEU A 236 -17.28 -9.65 25.40
C LEU A 236 -18.34 -8.72 26.01
N GLN A 237 -19.52 -8.58 25.40
CA GLN A 237 -20.63 -7.78 25.93
C GLN A 237 -21.50 -8.58 26.91
N SER A 238 -21.66 -9.89 26.68
CA SER A 238 -22.41 -10.80 27.57
C SER A 238 -21.63 -11.14 28.84
N MET A 239 -20.30 -11.09 28.78
CA MET A 239 -19.46 -10.91 29.96
C MET A 239 -19.62 -9.47 30.44
N GLY A 240 -20.11 -9.25 31.66
CA GLY A 240 -20.36 -7.92 32.22
C GLY A 240 -19.12 -7.02 32.29
N PRO A 241 -19.18 -5.85 32.97
CA PRO A 241 -18.05 -4.94 33.06
C PRO A 241 -16.78 -5.68 33.49
N LEU A 242 -15.75 -5.68 32.63
CA LEU A 242 -14.46 -6.37 32.84
C LEU A 242 -13.86 -6.11 34.23
N GLY A 243 -14.17 -4.97 34.84
CA GLY A 243 -13.79 -4.62 36.21
C GLY A 243 -14.34 -5.53 37.32
N GLN A 244 -15.51 -6.17 37.16
CA GLN A 244 -16.04 -7.11 38.17
C GLN A 244 -15.30 -8.45 38.16
N ILE A 245 -14.94 -8.97 36.98
CA ILE A 245 -14.18 -10.22 36.86
C ILE A 245 -12.74 -10.03 37.35
N MET A 246 -12.10 -8.89 37.05
CA MET A 246 -10.76 -8.57 37.56
C MET A 246 -10.70 -8.39 39.08
N SER A 247 -11.81 -7.98 39.72
CA SER A 247 -11.88 -7.78 41.18
C SER A 247 -11.93 -9.09 42.00
N MET A 248 -12.14 -10.23 41.34
CA MET A 248 -12.24 -11.55 41.98
C MET A 248 -10.95 -12.38 41.89
N ILE A 249 -9.90 -11.89 41.22
CA ILE A 249 -8.63 -12.61 41.05
C ILE A 249 -7.59 -12.08 42.06
N PRO A 250 -7.21 -12.87 43.11
CA PRO A 250 -6.21 -12.45 44.07
C PRO A 250 -4.84 -12.25 43.39
N GLY A 251 -4.22 -11.09 43.57
CA GLY A 251 -2.88 -10.77 43.03
C GLY A 251 -2.88 -10.02 41.68
N PHE A 252 -4.01 -9.88 41.00
CA PHE A 252 -4.10 -9.14 39.72
C PHE A 252 -4.46 -7.65 39.90
N GLY A 253 -5.06 -7.28 41.03
CA GLY A 253 -5.65 -5.96 41.27
C GLY A 253 -4.68 -4.78 41.47
N ALA A 254 -3.37 -5.01 41.65
CA ALA A 254 -2.42 -3.93 41.94
C ALA A 254 -1.74 -3.34 40.69
N GLN A 255 -1.53 -4.15 39.65
CA GLN A 255 -0.66 -3.78 38.52
C GLN A 255 -1.43 -3.34 37.27
N PHE A 256 -2.72 -3.66 37.19
CA PHE A 256 -3.65 -3.25 36.12
C PHE A 256 -4.67 -2.20 36.57
N MET A 257 -4.29 -1.33 37.52
CA MET A 257 -4.98 -0.05 37.74
C MET A 257 -4.69 0.90 36.56
N MET A 258 -5.04 0.47 35.34
CA MET A 258 -5.17 1.31 34.17
C MET A 258 -6.36 2.24 34.40
N GLU A 259 -6.04 3.51 34.66
CA GLU A 259 -6.86 4.69 34.43
C GLU A 259 -8.38 4.49 34.65
N LYS A 260 -8.78 4.46 35.93
CA LYS A 260 -10.20 4.51 36.34
C LYS A 260 -10.94 5.59 35.54
N GLY A 261 -11.83 5.18 34.63
CA GLY A 261 -12.73 6.09 33.90
C GLY A 261 -12.95 5.79 32.42
N LYS A 262 -12.04 5.07 31.73
CA LYS A 262 -12.15 4.84 30.27
C LYS A 262 -12.89 3.57 29.85
N GLU A 263 -13.33 2.74 30.79
CA GLU A 263 -14.08 1.50 30.50
C GLU A 263 -15.40 1.78 29.75
N ARG A 264 -16.12 2.83 30.15
CA ARG A 264 -17.36 3.26 29.48
C ARG A 264 -17.11 3.75 28.04
N GLU A 265 -15.98 4.40 27.78
CA GLU A 265 -15.62 4.84 26.43
C GLU A 265 -15.25 3.65 25.53
N GLY A 266 -14.54 2.67 26.07
CA GLY A 266 -14.23 1.41 25.37
C GLY A 266 -15.51 0.65 25.00
N GLN A 267 -16.44 0.52 25.96
CA GLN A 267 -17.75 -0.11 25.72
C GLN A 267 -18.61 0.69 24.73
N ALA A 268 -18.60 2.02 24.79
CA ALA A 268 -19.33 2.87 23.84
C ALA A 268 -18.78 2.74 22.41
N LYS A 269 -17.45 2.71 22.24
CA LYS A 269 -16.81 2.44 20.95
C LYS A 269 -17.14 1.04 20.44
N MET A 270 -17.13 0.05 21.33
CA MET A 270 -17.48 -1.33 21.00
C MET A 270 -18.93 -1.45 20.49
N LYS A 271 -19.86 -0.84 21.23
CA LYS A 271 -21.27 -0.80 20.86
C LYS A 271 -21.47 -0.10 19.52
N ARG A 272 -20.73 0.97 19.25
CA ARG A 272 -20.75 1.69 17.96
C ARG A 272 -20.26 0.80 16.81
N TYR A 273 -19.19 0.03 17.01
CA TYR A 273 -18.73 -0.93 16.01
C TYR A 273 -19.73 -2.05 15.75
N MET A 274 -20.38 -2.59 16.79
CA MET A 274 -21.45 -3.57 16.64
C MET A 274 -22.65 -3.00 15.89
N THR A 275 -23.08 -1.76 16.18
CA THR A 275 -24.17 -1.11 15.43
C THR A 275 -23.84 -0.93 13.95
N ILE A 276 -22.58 -0.62 13.63
CA ILE A 276 -22.10 -0.54 12.23
C ILE A 276 -22.13 -1.93 11.58
N MET A 277 -21.71 -2.99 12.27
CA MET A 277 -21.75 -4.36 11.76
C MET A 277 -23.18 -4.90 11.61
N ASP A 278 -24.07 -4.59 12.55
CA ASP A 278 -25.51 -4.90 12.47
C ASP A 278 -26.14 -4.23 11.25
N SER A 279 -25.76 -2.97 10.96
CA SER A 279 -26.24 -2.27 9.77
C SER A 279 -25.73 -2.91 8.47
N GLN A 280 -24.53 -3.49 8.45
CA GLN A 280 -24.05 -4.24 7.29
C GLN A 280 -24.86 -5.54 7.12
N ALA A 281 -25.22 -6.24 8.20
CA ALA A 281 -26.10 -7.41 8.14
C ALA A 281 -27.52 -7.09 7.63
N TYR A 282 -27.99 -5.84 7.78
CA TYR A 282 -29.27 -5.35 7.21
C TYR A 282 -29.18 -4.90 5.75
N ILE A 283 -27.98 -4.52 5.26
CA ILE A 283 -27.79 -4.01 3.89
C ILE A 283 -27.58 -5.17 2.89
N THR A 284 -26.95 -6.28 3.30
CA THR A 284 -26.71 -7.43 2.40
C THR A 284 -27.97 -8.18 1.96
N PRO A 285 -29.03 -8.36 2.77
CA PRO A 285 -30.27 -9.00 2.32
C PRO A 285 -31.10 -8.10 1.38
N ARG A 286 -30.97 -6.77 1.51
CA ARG A 286 -31.78 -5.81 0.74
C ARG A 286 -31.21 -5.48 -0.65
N LEU A 287 -29.91 -5.70 -0.87
CA LEU A 287 -29.30 -5.62 -2.20
C LEU A 287 -29.43 -6.93 -3.01
N LEU A 288 -29.71 -8.06 -2.35
CA LEU A 288 -29.97 -9.34 -3.02
C LEU A 288 -31.45 -9.54 -3.42
N SER A 289 -32.39 -8.71 -2.92
CA SER A 289 -33.83 -8.81 -3.24
C SER A 289 -34.31 -7.95 -4.41
N TRP A 290 -33.44 -7.15 -5.03
CA TRP A 290 -33.74 -6.39 -6.26
C TRP A 290 -33.20 -7.04 -7.54
N GLY A 291 -32.45 -8.16 -7.43
CA GLY A 291 -31.88 -8.87 -8.57
C GLY A 291 -32.75 -9.99 -9.17
N SER A 292 -33.95 -10.22 -8.65
CA SER A 292 -34.83 -11.34 -9.06
C SER A 292 -36.20 -10.90 -9.59
N LEU A 293 -36.38 -9.63 -9.94
CA LEU A 293 -37.61 -9.10 -10.55
C LEU A 293 -37.31 -8.26 -11.79
N LEU A 294 -36.68 -8.86 -12.81
CA LEU A 294 -36.89 -8.48 -14.20
C LEU A 294 -36.89 -9.78 -15.04
N PRO A 295 -37.87 -9.98 -15.94
CA PRO A 295 -38.01 -11.17 -16.77
C PRO A 295 -36.88 -11.32 -17.80
#